data_AF-A0A7X1HNG4-F1
#
_entry.id   AF-A0A7X1HNG4-F1
#
_cell.length_a   1.000
_cell.length_b   1.000
_cell.length_c   1.000
_cell.angle_alpha   90.00
_cell.angle_beta   90.00
_cell.angle_gamma   90.00
#
_symmetry.space_group_name_H-M   'P 1'
#
loop_
_entity.id
_entity.type
_entity.pdbx_description
1 polymer ?
#
loop_
_entity_poly.entity_id
_entity_poly.type
_entity_poly.pdbx_seq_one_letter_code
_entity_poly.pdbx_strand_id
1 'polypeptide(L)'
;MKKIILLFSLITLVGCSQFSSRKDQSQNIVFQNSVPQGKYNFTIISLNYPQNYSDKISFYKTLDSNLSNLNDVQMNGINLLISNEMNQDFSSLLNTGWFDKEILGMKVVEDLTNDDINYLNKITVATPENAGNLQKLLNKQYYLLLQLTDNEYMYNSEFLYTELDKSLLMESILLNRKSLVDNLNKIKKNFIYSINSDVTNSPVYSSTNNINLNNFPNNPVIFEKSADNSGFKVLSNNLIIFVGNGKNVYSTEDYDFTSNVVTPKSLDELKDISKNSTGVSRILNWKRKEWRKNSTNENLEQKFSAWEEN
;
A
#
# COMPACT_ATOMS: atom_id res chain seq x y z
N MET A 1 21.06 -46.00 -65.32
CA MET A 1 20.92 -44.66 -64.71
C MET A 1 19.57 -44.49 -63.98
N LYS A 2 19.22 -45.36 -63.02
CA LYS A 2 18.01 -45.23 -62.18
C LYS A 2 18.26 -45.36 -60.67
N LYS A 3 19.49 -45.72 -60.26
CA LYS A 3 19.88 -45.84 -58.84
C LYS A 3 20.59 -44.60 -58.27
N ILE A 4 21.07 -43.69 -59.11
CA ILE A 4 21.79 -42.47 -58.68
C ILE A 4 20.81 -41.33 -58.33
N ILE A 5 19.63 -41.30 -58.95
CA ILE A 5 18.61 -40.26 -58.71
C ILE A 5 17.93 -40.45 -57.34
N LEU A 6 17.84 -41.69 -56.84
CA LEU A 6 17.18 -42.00 -55.57
C LEU A 6 18.06 -41.71 -54.34
N LEU A 7 19.39 -41.66 -54.53
CA LEU A 7 20.33 -41.27 -53.48
C LEU A 7 20.37 -39.74 -53.30
N PHE A 8 20.21 -38.98 -54.39
CA PHE A 8 20.15 -37.52 -54.35
C PHE A 8 18.82 -36.98 -53.78
N SER A 9 17.70 -37.71 -53.95
CA SER A 9 16.41 -37.32 -53.36
C SER A 9 16.29 -37.64 -51.86
N LEU A 10 17.14 -38.51 -51.31
CA LEU A 10 17.16 -38.80 -49.86
C LEU A 10 17.99 -37.78 -49.07
N ILE A 11 18.99 -37.15 -49.71
CA ILE A 11 19.90 -36.20 -49.06
C ILE A 11 19.25 -34.80 -48.92
N THR A 12 18.24 -34.47 -49.73
CA THR A 12 17.50 -33.19 -49.62
C THR A 12 16.41 -33.18 -48.55
N LEU A 13 16.09 -34.31 -47.92
CA LEU A 13 15.08 -34.42 -46.84
C LEU A 13 15.68 -34.36 -45.43
N VAL A 14 17.01 -34.36 -45.28
CA VAL A 14 17.71 -34.29 -43.98
C VAL A 14 18.46 -32.96 -43.81
N GLY A 15 18.12 -31.95 -44.63
CA GLY A 15 18.62 -30.59 -44.51
C GLY A 15 17.99 -29.85 -43.33
N CYS A 16 18.55 -30.08 -42.15
CA CYS A 16 18.53 -29.26 -40.94
C CYS A 16 17.39 -28.24 -40.81
N SER A 17 16.35 -28.67 -40.11
CA SER A 17 15.49 -27.79 -39.31
C SER A 17 16.34 -27.02 -38.31
N GLN A 18 16.92 -25.89 -38.72
CA GLN A 18 17.27 -24.81 -37.79
C GLN A 18 15.99 -24.05 -37.42
N PHE A 19 15.01 -24.77 -36.84
CA PHE A 19 14.27 -24.18 -35.75
C PHE A 19 15.27 -24.12 -34.58
N SER A 20 16.08 -23.07 -34.54
CA SER A 20 16.59 -22.66 -33.25
C SER A 20 15.34 -22.31 -32.45
N SER A 21 14.98 -23.14 -31.46
CA SER A 21 14.32 -22.57 -30.31
C SER A 21 15.33 -21.58 -29.77
N ARG A 22 15.20 -20.30 -30.17
CA ARG A 22 15.64 -19.25 -29.30
C ARG A 22 14.78 -19.44 -28.06
N LYS A 23 15.29 -20.21 -27.10
CA LYS A 23 14.90 -20.06 -25.70
C LYS A 23 15.11 -18.59 -25.46
N ASP A 24 13.98 -17.89 -25.44
CA ASP A 24 13.91 -16.46 -25.35
C ASP A 24 14.77 -16.07 -24.14
N GLN A 25 15.94 -15.48 -24.39
CA GLN A 25 16.81 -14.97 -23.32
C GLN A 25 16.13 -13.81 -22.56
N SER A 26 14.87 -13.50 -22.88
CA SER A 26 14.01 -12.50 -22.27
C SER A 26 13.41 -12.92 -20.92
N GLN A 27 13.52 -14.19 -20.47
CA GLN A 27 12.76 -14.65 -19.29
C GLN A 27 13.56 -15.15 -18.08
N ASN A 28 14.88 -14.96 -18.02
CA ASN A 28 15.58 -15.10 -16.74
C ASN A 28 15.60 -13.75 -16.02
N ILE A 29 14.41 -13.29 -15.58
CA ILE A 29 14.34 -12.24 -14.56
C ILE A 29 14.77 -12.88 -13.25
N VAL A 30 16.09 -12.93 -13.04
CA VAL A 30 16.63 -13.24 -11.72
C VAL A 30 16.45 -11.98 -10.89
N PHE A 31 15.49 -11.98 -9.99
CA PHE A 31 15.45 -10.97 -8.93
C PHE A 31 16.78 -11.05 -8.18
N GLN A 32 17.32 -9.93 -7.69
CA GLN A 32 18.35 -10.04 -6.66
C GLN A 32 17.79 -10.93 -5.54
N ASN A 33 18.65 -11.66 -4.83
CA ASN A 33 18.30 -12.64 -3.79
C ASN A 33 17.38 -12.11 -2.65
N SER A 34 16.81 -10.90 -2.74
CA SER A 34 15.86 -10.30 -1.81
C SER A 34 14.42 -10.82 -1.94
N VAL A 35 13.96 -11.31 -3.10
CA VAL A 35 12.61 -11.89 -3.25
C VAL A 35 12.69 -13.43 -3.34
N PRO A 36 12.14 -14.18 -2.36
CA PRO A 36 12.12 -15.64 -2.41
C PRO A 36 11.39 -16.16 -3.66
N GLN A 37 11.91 -17.21 -4.27
CA GLN A 37 11.20 -17.90 -5.36
C GLN A 37 9.88 -18.49 -4.83
N GLY A 38 8.84 -18.49 -5.66
CA GLY A 38 7.56 -19.10 -5.31
C GLY A 38 6.34 -18.39 -5.88
N LYS A 39 5.18 -18.78 -5.33
CA LYS A 39 3.86 -18.27 -5.72
C LYS A 39 3.41 -17.17 -4.77
N TYR A 40 2.97 -16.06 -5.33
CA TYR A 40 2.53 -14.87 -4.63
C TYR A 40 1.09 -14.57 -5.05
N ASN A 41 0.19 -14.53 -4.07
CA ASN A 41 -1.20 -14.16 -4.29
C ASN A 41 -1.53 -12.87 -3.54
N PHE A 42 -1.71 -11.76 -4.24
CA PHE A 42 -2.00 -10.46 -3.65
C PHE A 42 -3.49 -10.12 -3.72
N THR A 43 -4.18 -10.21 -2.59
CA THR A 43 -5.54 -9.67 -2.48
C THR A 43 -5.46 -8.23 -1.96
N ILE A 44 -5.72 -7.26 -2.83
CA ILE A 44 -5.74 -5.83 -2.51
C ILE A 44 -7.13 -5.48 -1.97
N ILE A 45 -7.17 -4.95 -0.76
CA ILE A 45 -8.41 -4.66 -0.02
C ILE A 45 -8.75 -3.18 -0.21
N SER A 46 -9.86 -2.89 -0.87
CA SER A 46 -10.38 -1.53 -1.02
C SER A 46 -11.49 -1.31 0.01
N LEU A 47 -11.27 -0.46 1.00
CA LEU A 47 -12.27 -0.14 2.01
C LEU A 47 -13.14 1.05 1.58
N ASN A 48 -14.43 0.99 1.91
CA ASN A 48 -15.34 2.13 1.77
C ASN A 48 -15.05 3.13 2.90
N TYR A 49 -14.18 4.11 2.62
CA TYR A 49 -13.73 5.07 3.62
C TYR A 49 -14.75 6.21 3.82
N PRO A 50 -15.24 6.44 5.05
CA PRO A 50 -16.25 7.46 5.32
C PRO A 50 -15.69 8.88 5.18
N GLN A 51 -16.56 9.81 4.76
CA GLN A 51 -16.22 11.24 4.60
C GLN A 51 -16.53 12.05 5.87
N ASN A 52 -17.63 11.71 6.56
CA ASN A 52 -18.06 12.43 7.74
C ASN A 52 -17.24 12.02 8.96
N TYR A 53 -17.03 12.97 9.85
CA TYR A 53 -16.22 12.78 11.04
C TYR A 53 -16.76 11.68 11.98
N SER A 54 -18.06 11.72 12.30
CA SER A 54 -18.69 10.70 13.17
C SER A 54 -18.58 9.28 12.60
N ASP A 55 -18.74 9.16 11.28
CA ASP A 55 -18.64 7.89 10.57
C ASP A 55 -17.19 7.37 10.57
N LYS A 56 -16.20 8.26 10.47
CA LYS A 56 -14.78 7.93 10.63
C LYS A 56 -14.51 7.32 12.00
N ILE A 57 -14.95 7.96 13.09
CA ILE A 57 -14.74 7.43 14.45
C ILE A 57 -15.30 6.01 14.59
N SER A 58 -16.53 5.79 14.09
CA SER A 58 -17.16 4.46 14.10
C SER A 58 -16.37 3.45 13.27
N PHE A 59 -15.96 3.83 12.06
CA PHE A 59 -15.13 3.00 11.18
C PHE A 59 -13.82 2.57 11.87
N TYR A 60 -13.14 3.47 12.57
CA TYR A 60 -11.89 3.16 13.26
C TYR A 60 -12.06 2.21 14.44
N LYS A 61 -13.13 2.37 15.23
CA LYS A 61 -13.47 1.42 16.31
C LYS A 61 -13.70 0.03 15.74
N THR A 62 -14.45 -0.08 14.64
CA THR A 62 -14.69 -1.37 13.97
C THR A 62 -13.43 -1.94 13.34
N LEU A 63 -12.58 -1.09 12.75
CA LEU A 63 -11.30 -1.50 12.16
C LEU A 63 -10.35 -2.03 13.23
N ASP A 64 -10.19 -1.33 14.35
CA ASP A 64 -9.32 -1.77 15.43
C ASP A 64 -9.77 -3.10 16.04
N SER A 65 -11.06 -3.24 16.31
CA SER A 65 -11.65 -4.50 16.80
C SER A 65 -11.35 -5.65 15.85
N ASN A 66 -11.51 -5.42 14.54
CA ASN A 66 -11.24 -6.45 13.53
C ASN A 66 -9.76 -6.80 13.43
N LEU A 67 -8.87 -5.80 13.39
CA LEU A 67 -7.41 -6.02 13.32
C LEU A 67 -6.88 -6.71 14.59
N SER A 68 -7.40 -6.34 15.76
CA SER A 68 -7.02 -6.94 17.05
C SER A 68 -7.34 -8.45 17.13
N ASN A 69 -8.32 -8.91 16.35
CA ASN A 69 -8.73 -10.31 16.29
C ASN A 69 -7.92 -11.16 15.28
N LEU A 70 -6.96 -10.55 14.57
CA LEU A 70 -6.11 -11.23 13.59
C LEU A 70 -4.79 -11.72 14.21
N ASN A 71 -4.32 -12.88 13.77
CA ASN A 71 -2.96 -13.32 14.09
C ASN A 71 -1.92 -12.67 13.15
N ASP A 72 -0.63 -12.86 13.44
CA ASP A 72 0.46 -12.25 12.66
C ASP A 72 0.46 -12.63 11.17
N VAL A 73 0.10 -13.88 10.84
CA VAL A 73 0.02 -14.34 9.45
C VAL A 73 -1.08 -13.58 8.70
N GLN A 74 -2.25 -13.42 9.34
CA GLN A 74 -3.37 -12.69 8.79
C GLN A 74 -3.06 -11.20 8.68
N MET A 75 -2.50 -10.58 9.73
CA MET A 75 -2.06 -9.18 9.70
C MET A 75 -1.07 -8.93 8.55
N ASN A 76 -0.15 -9.86 8.32
CA ASN A 76 0.79 -9.77 7.20
C ASN A 76 0.11 -9.91 5.82
N GLY A 77 -1.04 -10.56 5.72
CA GLY A 77 -1.81 -10.71 4.48
C GLY A 77 -2.76 -9.54 4.16
N ILE A 78 -2.92 -8.57 5.06
CA ILE A 78 -3.74 -7.37 4.85
C ILE A 78 -3.00 -6.40 3.93
N ASN A 79 -3.32 -6.43 2.63
CA ASN A 79 -2.82 -5.45 1.66
C ASN A 79 -3.87 -4.38 1.45
N LEU A 80 -3.75 -3.25 2.13
CA LEU A 80 -4.78 -2.22 2.15
C LEU A 80 -4.54 -1.18 1.06
N LEU A 81 -5.55 -0.93 0.22
CA LEU A 81 -5.56 0.16 -0.74
C LEU A 81 -5.89 1.47 -0.04
N ILE A 82 -4.93 2.38 -0.01
CA ILE A 82 -5.02 3.66 0.69
C ILE A 82 -5.38 4.78 -0.29
N SER A 83 -6.52 5.43 -0.05
CA SER A 83 -6.90 6.66 -0.74
C SER A 83 -6.13 7.86 -0.16
N ASN A 84 -6.11 9.01 -0.86
CA ASN A 84 -5.39 10.19 -0.37
C ASN A 84 -5.90 10.68 1.00
N GLU A 85 -7.23 10.72 1.17
CA GLU A 85 -7.85 11.13 2.44
C GLU A 85 -7.52 10.14 3.57
N MET A 86 -7.62 8.84 3.29
CA MET A 86 -7.25 7.80 4.25
C MET A 86 -5.77 7.90 4.65
N ASN A 87 -4.89 8.23 3.69
CA ASN A 87 -3.47 8.44 3.96
C ASN A 87 -3.23 9.62 4.91
N GLN A 88 -3.93 10.74 4.71
CA GLN A 88 -3.83 11.91 5.57
C GLN A 88 -4.25 11.56 7.01
N ASP A 89 -5.43 10.97 7.17
CA ASP A 89 -5.94 10.59 8.49
C ASP A 89 -5.07 9.52 9.17
N PHE A 90 -4.61 8.51 8.43
CA PHE A 90 -3.72 7.46 8.96
C PHE A 90 -2.36 8.02 9.35
N SER A 91 -1.80 8.92 8.54
CA SER A 91 -0.52 9.56 8.85
C SER A 91 -0.62 10.43 10.10
N SER A 92 -1.70 11.19 10.25
CA SER A 92 -1.95 11.97 11.47
C SER A 92 -2.06 11.07 12.70
N LEU A 93 -2.87 10.01 12.63
CA LEU A 93 -3.03 9.04 13.72
C LEU A 93 -1.71 8.37 14.09
N LEU A 94 -0.93 7.93 13.10
CA LEU A 94 0.33 7.25 13.34
C LEU A 94 1.40 8.17 13.95
N ASN A 95 1.39 9.46 13.62
CA ASN A 95 2.36 10.42 14.11
C ASN A 95 1.98 11.02 15.47
N THR A 96 0.69 11.22 15.72
CA THR A 96 0.21 12.01 16.87
C THR A 96 -0.78 11.25 17.77
N GLY A 97 -1.45 10.21 17.26
CA GLY A 97 -2.60 9.57 17.91
C GLY A 97 -3.93 10.29 17.68
N TRP A 98 -3.94 11.39 16.92
CA TRP A 98 -5.10 12.27 16.69
C TRP A 98 -5.39 12.44 15.19
N PHE A 99 -6.64 12.78 14.87
CA PHE A 99 -7.02 13.33 13.56
C PHE A 99 -6.71 14.82 13.51
N ASP A 100 -6.45 15.36 12.32
CA ASP A 100 -6.12 16.78 12.11
C ASP A 100 -7.11 17.72 12.80
N LYS A 101 -8.41 17.40 12.75
CA LYS A 101 -9.48 18.23 13.36
C LYS A 101 -9.55 18.14 14.88
N GLU A 102 -8.99 17.08 15.47
CA GLU A 102 -8.98 16.89 16.93
C GLU A 102 -7.80 17.57 17.61
N ILE A 103 -6.75 17.89 16.85
CA ILE A 103 -5.57 18.63 17.33
C ILE A 103 -6.00 19.94 18.01
N LEU A 104 -7.13 20.51 17.59
CA LEU A 104 -7.74 21.66 18.23
C LEU A 104 -8.04 21.46 19.72
N GLY A 105 -8.45 20.26 20.13
CA GLY A 105 -8.66 19.92 21.54
C GLY A 105 -7.35 19.82 22.33
N MET A 106 -6.21 19.68 21.65
CA MET A 106 -4.89 19.57 22.26
C MET A 106 -4.20 20.93 22.47
N LYS A 107 -4.52 21.91 21.62
CA LYS A 107 -3.87 23.23 21.66
C LYS A 107 -4.11 23.91 23.00
N VAL A 108 -3.09 24.58 23.51
CA VAL A 108 -3.22 25.52 24.62
C VAL A 108 -4.09 26.69 24.15
N VAL A 109 -5.00 27.17 24.98
CA VAL A 109 -6.04 28.14 24.56
C VAL A 109 -5.41 29.43 24.02
N GLU A 110 -4.29 29.85 24.60
CA GLU A 110 -3.54 31.03 24.22
C GLU A 110 -2.91 30.91 22.82
N ASP A 111 -2.67 29.70 22.35
CA ASP A 111 -2.05 29.41 21.05
C ASP A 111 -3.08 29.23 19.93
N LEU A 112 -4.38 29.40 20.23
CA LEU A 112 -5.44 29.25 19.25
C LEU A 112 -5.39 30.37 18.21
N THR A 113 -5.37 29.97 16.94
CA THR A 113 -5.50 30.91 15.82
C THR A 113 -6.93 31.43 15.70
N ASN A 114 -7.14 32.50 14.93
CA ASN A 114 -8.49 33.01 14.67
C ASN A 114 -9.41 31.95 14.02
N ASP A 115 -8.86 31.09 13.18
CA ASP A 115 -9.62 30.01 12.53
C ASP A 115 -10.04 28.94 13.55
N ASP A 116 -9.15 28.58 14.47
CA ASP A 116 -9.43 27.68 15.59
C ASP A 116 -10.59 28.22 16.46
N ILE A 117 -10.50 29.51 16.83
CA ILE A 117 -11.53 30.21 17.63
C ILE A 117 -12.87 30.22 16.88
N ASN A 118 -12.86 30.51 15.59
CA ASN A 118 -14.06 30.52 14.76
C ASN A 118 -14.71 29.13 14.67
N TYR A 119 -13.90 28.06 14.63
CA TYR A 119 -14.41 26.70 14.67
C TYR A 119 -15.03 26.37 16.03
N LEU A 120 -14.32 26.61 17.14
CA LEU A 120 -14.85 26.38 18.50
C LEU A 120 -16.14 27.18 18.73
N ASN A 121 -16.25 28.38 18.18
CA ASN A 121 -17.44 29.19 18.32
C ASN A 121 -18.69 28.64 17.60
N LYS A 122 -18.54 27.72 16.65
CA LYS A 122 -19.67 26.99 16.05
C LYS A 122 -20.19 25.87 16.95
N ILE A 123 -19.40 25.41 17.92
CA ILE A 123 -19.82 24.40 18.90
C ILE A 123 -20.85 25.03 19.84
N THR A 124 -22.08 24.52 19.79
CA THR A 124 -23.20 25.01 20.57
C THR A 124 -23.21 24.31 21.93
N VAL A 125 -22.48 24.86 22.90
CA VAL A 125 -22.43 24.37 24.28
C VAL A 125 -22.47 25.54 25.26
N ALA A 126 -23.23 25.39 26.36
CA ALA A 126 -23.30 26.38 27.41
C ALA A 126 -21.98 26.43 28.20
N THR A 127 -21.52 27.64 28.54
CA THR A 127 -20.32 27.88 29.35
C THR A 127 -20.69 28.74 30.55
N PRO A 128 -19.96 28.68 31.68
CA PRO A 128 -20.28 29.45 32.87
C PRO A 128 -20.38 30.95 32.56
N GLU A 129 -21.40 31.63 33.11
CA GLU A 129 -21.67 33.04 32.81
C GLU A 129 -20.53 33.96 33.24
N ASN A 130 -19.86 33.62 34.34
CA ASN A 130 -18.71 34.32 34.91
C ASN A 130 -17.37 33.99 34.22
N ALA A 131 -17.36 33.11 33.21
CA ALA A 131 -16.14 32.73 32.50
C ALA A 131 -15.66 33.84 31.55
N GLY A 132 -14.36 34.17 31.61
CA GLY A 132 -13.69 34.99 30.59
C GLY A 132 -13.60 34.27 29.24
N ASN A 133 -13.25 34.99 28.17
CA ASN A 133 -13.22 34.44 26.80
C ASN A 133 -12.32 33.21 26.67
N LEU A 134 -11.12 33.23 27.26
CA LEU A 134 -10.20 32.08 27.25
C LEU A 134 -10.82 30.86 27.93
N GLN A 135 -11.42 31.05 29.10
CA GLN A 135 -12.09 29.98 29.83
C GLN A 135 -13.28 29.39 29.05
N LYS A 136 -14.04 30.23 28.33
CA LYS A 136 -15.11 29.75 27.45
C LYS A 136 -14.57 28.89 26.30
N LEU A 137 -13.42 29.24 25.73
CA LEU A 137 -12.76 28.44 24.71
C LEU A 137 -12.24 27.11 25.29
N LEU A 138 -11.66 27.13 26.49
CA LEU A 138 -11.20 25.92 27.20
C LEU A 138 -12.35 24.95 27.43
N ASN A 139 -13.48 25.43 27.95
CA ASN A 139 -14.69 24.62 28.14
C ASN A 139 -15.18 24.00 26.82
N LYS A 140 -15.10 24.74 25.71
CA LYS A 140 -15.48 24.23 24.39
C LYS A 140 -14.51 23.17 23.87
N GLN A 141 -13.20 23.33 24.08
CA GLN A 141 -12.21 22.29 23.78
C GLN A 141 -12.45 21.04 24.62
N TYR A 142 -12.73 21.20 25.91
CA TYR A 142 -13.05 20.08 26.79
C TYR A 142 -14.30 19.33 26.33
N TYR A 143 -15.37 20.06 25.99
CA TYR A 143 -16.58 19.47 25.42
C TYR A 143 -16.30 18.76 24.09
N LEU A 144 -15.50 19.36 23.20
CA LEU A 144 -15.08 18.72 21.94
C LEU A 144 -14.40 17.38 22.22
N LEU A 145 -13.48 17.30 23.19
CA LEU A 145 -12.82 16.05 23.55
C LEU A 145 -13.80 15.00 24.10
N LEU A 146 -14.81 15.42 24.89
CA LEU A 146 -15.86 14.51 25.36
C LEU A 146 -16.67 13.93 24.21
N GLN A 147 -16.98 14.74 23.18
CA GLN A 147 -17.65 14.27 21.95
C GLN A 147 -16.86 13.16 21.25
N LEU A 148 -15.52 13.19 21.33
CA LEU A 148 -14.68 12.14 20.72
C LEU A 148 -14.82 10.78 21.41
N THR A 149 -15.30 10.78 22.65
CA THR A 149 -15.43 9.59 23.49
C THR A 149 -16.88 9.17 23.70
N ASP A 150 -17.84 9.81 23.02
CA ASP A 150 -19.28 9.63 23.22
C ASP A 150 -19.71 9.86 24.69
N ASN A 151 -19.02 10.79 25.38
CA ASN A 151 -19.25 11.11 26.79
C ASN A 151 -19.70 12.57 27.00
N GLU A 152 -20.42 13.17 26.03
CA GLU A 152 -20.89 14.56 26.14
C GLU A 152 -21.74 14.81 27.40
N TYR A 153 -22.46 13.79 27.85
CA TYR A 153 -23.30 13.82 29.04
C TYR A 153 -22.51 14.08 30.34
N MET A 154 -21.19 13.88 30.34
CA MET A 154 -20.31 14.20 31.47
C MET A 154 -19.99 15.70 31.57
N TYR A 155 -20.32 16.48 30.54
CA TYR A 155 -20.08 17.92 30.55
C TYR A 155 -21.06 18.64 31.47
N ASN A 156 -20.52 19.48 32.36
CA ASN A 156 -21.29 20.38 33.20
C ASN A 156 -21.01 21.83 32.81
N SER A 157 -22.05 22.54 32.37
CA SER A 157 -21.97 23.94 31.95
C SER A 157 -21.65 24.93 33.07
N GLU A 158 -21.76 24.52 34.34
CA GLU A 158 -21.44 25.35 35.51
C GLU A 158 -19.96 25.26 35.90
N PHE A 159 -19.21 24.29 35.35
CA PHE A 159 -17.82 24.04 35.75
C PHE A 159 -16.82 24.86 34.94
N LEU A 160 -15.76 25.31 35.60
CA LEU A 160 -14.59 25.92 34.98
C LEU A 160 -13.53 24.83 34.81
N TYR A 161 -13.53 24.18 33.66
CA TYR A 161 -12.55 23.13 33.36
C TYR A 161 -11.15 23.71 33.24
N THR A 162 -10.15 22.97 33.69
CA THR A 162 -8.75 23.37 33.64
C THR A 162 -8.00 22.69 32.50
N GLU A 163 -6.82 23.23 32.17
CA GLU A 163 -5.88 22.56 31.27
C GLU A 163 -5.48 21.16 31.78
N LEU A 164 -5.46 20.97 33.10
CA LEU A 164 -5.23 19.66 33.70
C LEU A 164 -6.37 18.69 33.37
N ASP A 165 -7.63 19.10 33.53
CA ASP A 165 -8.79 18.25 33.20
C ASP A 165 -8.78 17.87 31.71
N LYS A 166 -8.45 18.83 30.84
CA LYS A 166 -8.28 18.60 29.40
C LYS A 166 -7.18 17.57 29.15
N SER A 167 -6.03 17.70 29.80
CA SER A 167 -4.90 16.79 29.63
C SER A 167 -5.20 15.35 30.05
N LEU A 168 -5.94 15.16 31.15
CA LEU A 168 -6.35 13.83 31.62
C LEU A 168 -7.28 13.16 30.61
N LEU A 169 -8.22 13.92 30.05
CA LEU A 169 -9.12 13.41 29.01
C LEU A 169 -8.34 13.07 27.74
N MET A 170 -7.37 13.91 27.34
CA MET A 170 -6.48 13.63 26.21
C MET A 170 -5.69 12.33 26.39
N GLU A 171 -5.11 12.11 27.57
CA GLU A 171 -4.37 10.88 27.89
C GLU A 171 -5.28 9.65 27.77
N SER A 172 -6.52 9.73 28.30
CA SER A 172 -7.48 8.64 28.18
C SER A 172 -7.84 8.30 26.73
N ILE A 173 -8.00 9.32 25.87
CA ILE A 173 -8.28 9.13 24.43
C ILE A 173 -7.09 8.45 23.75
N LEU A 174 -5.87 8.90 24.04
CA LEU A 174 -4.65 8.32 23.48
C LEU A 174 -4.46 6.86 23.92
N LEU A 175 -4.70 6.55 25.20
CA LEU A 175 -4.65 5.19 25.71
C LEU A 175 -5.67 4.29 25.00
N ASN A 176 -6.89 4.77 24.80
CA ASN A 176 -7.94 4.03 24.07
C ASN A 176 -7.59 3.79 22.59
N ARG A 177 -6.72 4.61 22.00
CA ARG A 177 -6.29 4.51 20.59
C ARG A 177 -5.00 3.76 20.39
N LYS A 178 -4.31 3.39 21.47
CA LYS A 178 -3.01 2.73 21.39
C LYS A 178 -3.08 1.44 20.58
N SER A 179 -4.12 0.62 20.79
CA SER A 179 -4.35 -0.61 20.02
C SER A 179 -4.47 -0.34 18.53
N LEU A 180 -5.28 0.65 18.15
CA LEU A 180 -5.46 1.05 16.76
C LEU A 180 -4.14 1.48 16.13
N VAL A 181 -3.38 2.35 16.81
CA VAL A 181 -2.08 2.84 16.31
C VAL A 181 -1.08 1.70 16.16
N ASP A 182 -1.01 0.80 17.14
CA ASP A 182 -0.14 -0.39 17.09
C ASP A 182 -0.53 -1.32 15.94
N ASN A 183 -1.83 -1.55 15.74
CA ASN A 183 -2.37 -2.37 14.66
C ASN A 183 -2.10 -1.76 13.29
N LEU A 184 -2.33 -0.45 13.12
CA LEU A 184 -2.02 0.28 11.90
C LEU A 184 -0.52 0.22 11.59
N ASN A 185 0.35 0.37 12.59
CA ASN A 185 1.81 0.24 12.42
C ASN A 185 2.22 -1.15 11.92
N LYS A 186 1.58 -2.22 12.41
CA LYS A 186 1.86 -3.60 11.96
C LYS A 186 1.51 -3.80 10.49
N ILE A 187 0.41 -3.22 10.02
CA ILE A 187 -0.06 -3.39 8.62
C ILE A 187 0.48 -2.34 7.66
N LYS A 188 1.05 -1.23 8.14
CA LYS A 188 1.57 -0.11 7.33
C LYS A 188 2.51 -0.55 6.21
N LYS A 189 3.35 -1.56 6.47
CA LYS A 189 4.28 -2.15 5.49
C LYS A 189 3.60 -2.80 4.28
N ASN A 190 2.30 -3.05 4.35
CA ASN A 190 1.48 -3.64 3.29
C ASN A 190 0.50 -2.62 2.68
N PHE A 191 0.63 -1.33 2.98
CA PHE A 191 -0.18 -0.30 2.34
C PHE A 191 0.21 -0.13 0.88
N ILE A 192 -0.81 -0.09 0.03
CA ILE A 192 -0.70 0.20 -1.40
C ILE A 192 -1.43 1.50 -1.65
N TYR A 193 -0.73 2.51 -2.15
CA TYR A 193 -1.32 3.83 -2.30
C TYR A 193 -1.95 4.01 -3.67
N SER A 194 -3.07 4.75 -3.74
CA SER A 194 -3.62 5.17 -5.03
C SER A 194 -2.64 6.09 -5.76
N ILE A 195 -2.58 6.01 -7.09
CA ILE A 195 -1.71 6.83 -7.95
C ILE A 195 -1.79 8.35 -7.73
N ASN A 196 -2.88 8.84 -7.15
CA ASN A 196 -3.11 10.25 -6.84
C ASN A 196 -2.46 10.71 -5.53
N SER A 197 -1.83 9.82 -4.78
CA SER A 197 -1.12 10.16 -3.55
C SER A 197 0.33 10.56 -3.84
N ASP A 198 0.79 11.66 -3.26
CA ASP A 198 2.19 12.10 -3.35
C ASP A 198 3.12 11.24 -2.48
N VAL A 199 3.30 9.97 -2.85
CA VAL A 199 4.09 8.99 -2.07
C VAL A 199 5.20 8.37 -2.92
N THR A 200 6.44 8.54 -2.46
CA THR A 200 7.64 7.93 -3.05
C THR A 200 8.04 6.65 -2.32
N ASN A 201 8.77 5.74 -2.99
CA ASN A 201 9.33 4.51 -2.40
C ASN A 201 8.28 3.57 -1.79
N SER A 202 7.03 3.68 -2.22
CA SER A 202 5.91 2.88 -1.74
C SER A 202 5.21 2.21 -2.91
N PRO A 203 4.53 1.07 -2.70
CA PRO A 203 3.79 0.40 -3.75
C PRO A 203 2.57 1.25 -4.14
N VAL A 204 2.29 1.35 -5.43
CA VAL A 204 1.21 2.19 -5.97
C VAL A 204 0.23 1.33 -6.76
N TYR A 205 -1.05 1.65 -6.69
CA TYR A 205 -2.11 1.06 -7.50
C TYR A 205 -2.66 2.07 -8.51
N SER A 206 -2.73 1.66 -9.77
CA SER A 206 -3.43 2.37 -10.84
C SER A 206 -4.68 1.62 -11.26
N SER A 207 -5.79 2.35 -11.31
CA SER A 207 -7.05 1.89 -11.88
C SER A 207 -7.07 1.94 -13.42
N THR A 208 -6.05 2.53 -14.04
CA THR A 208 -5.96 2.72 -15.50
C THR A 208 -4.89 1.82 -16.12
N ASN A 209 -5.17 1.34 -17.32
CA ASN A 209 -4.22 0.59 -18.13
C ASN A 209 -3.20 1.57 -18.76
N ASN A 210 -1.96 1.12 -18.97
CA ASN A 210 -0.87 1.85 -19.60
C ASN A 210 -0.40 3.09 -18.84
N ILE A 211 0.02 2.88 -17.59
CA ILE A 211 0.59 3.93 -16.74
C ILE A 211 1.87 4.48 -17.40
N ASN A 212 1.99 5.80 -17.46
CA ASN A 212 3.25 6.44 -17.80
C ASN A 212 4.23 6.32 -16.62
N LEU A 213 5.16 5.37 -16.72
CA LEU A 213 6.14 5.07 -15.67
C LEU A 213 7.10 6.22 -15.37
N ASN A 214 7.23 7.20 -16.27
CA ASN A 214 8.04 8.39 -16.01
C ASN A 214 7.49 9.23 -14.85
N ASN A 215 6.22 9.07 -14.50
CA ASN A 215 5.60 9.73 -13.35
C ASN A 215 5.93 9.03 -12.02
N PHE A 216 6.46 7.79 -12.06
CA PHE A 216 6.75 6.97 -10.88
C PHE A 216 8.18 6.41 -10.92
N PRO A 217 9.21 7.26 -11.03
CA PRO A 217 10.60 6.80 -11.16
C PRO A 217 11.14 6.13 -9.88
N ASN A 218 10.51 6.42 -8.73
CA ASN A 218 10.97 6.01 -7.41
C ASN A 218 10.01 5.03 -6.72
N ASN A 219 9.08 4.40 -7.45
CA ASN A 219 8.13 3.46 -6.86
C ASN A 219 8.51 2.03 -7.27
N PRO A 220 9.03 1.21 -6.33
CA PRO A 220 9.58 -0.09 -6.69
C PRO A 220 8.51 -1.02 -7.25
N VAL A 221 7.30 -1.01 -6.71
CA VAL A 221 6.22 -1.94 -7.08
C VAL A 221 5.00 -1.16 -7.53
N ILE A 222 4.43 -1.54 -8.67
CA ILE A 222 3.26 -0.91 -9.25
C ILE A 222 2.22 -1.99 -9.56
N PHE A 223 1.03 -1.86 -8.97
CA PHE A 223 -0.12 -2.67 -9.30
C PHE A 223 -0.93 -1.97 -10.41
N GLU A 224 -0.98 -2.57 -11.58
CA GLU A 224 -1.65 -2.03 -12.77
C GLU A 224 -2.90 -2.83 -13.06
N LYS A 225 -4.09 -2.21 -13.00
CA LYS A 225 -5.31 -2.85 -13.47
C LYS A 225 -5.16 -3.19 -14.96
N SER A 226 -5.53 -4.42 -15.33
CA SER A 226 -5.43 -4.88 -16.70
C SER A 226 -6.45 -5.99 -16.98
N ALA A 227 -7.19 -5.85 -18.09
CA ALA A 227 -8.12 -6.87 -18.56
C ALA A 227 -7.46 -7.92 -19.45
N ASP A 228 -6.34 -7.55 -20.09
CA ASP A 228 -5.69 -8.38 -21.11
C ASP A 228 -4.52 -9.19 -20.55
N ASN A 229 -3.79 -8.61 -19.62
CA ASN A 229 -2.58 -9.16 -19.01
C ASN A 229 -2.81 -9.59 -17.55
N SER A 230 -2.15 -10.66 -17.12
CA SER A 230 -2.03 -11.14 -15.74
C SER A 230 -0.57 -11.50 -15.44
N GLY A 231 -0.19 -11.64 -14.16
CA GLY A 231 1.20 -11.90 -13.78
C GLY A 231 2.01 -10.62 -13.56
N PHE A 232 3.26 -10.58 -14.04
CA PHE A 232 4.16 -9.45 -13.81
C PHE A 232 5.06 -9.11 -15.00
N LYS A 233 5.50 -7.85 -15.07
CA LYS A 233 6.57 -7.39 -15.97
C LYS A 233 7.56 -6.53 -15.19
N VAL A 234 8.81 -6.48 -15.64
CA VAL A 234 9.82 -5.56 -15.11
C VAL A 234 10.14 -4.51 -16.16
N LEU A 235 9.92 -3.24 -15.84
CA LEU A 235 10.17 -2.12 -16.75
C LEU A 235 10.80 -0.95 -15.99
N SER A 236 11.90 -0.41 -16.51
CA SER A 236 12.59 0.76 -15.94
C SER A 236 12.86 0.69 -14.43
N ASN A 237 13.29 -0.49 -13.94
CA ASN A 237 13.51 -0.79 -12.52
C ASN A 237 12.27 -0.78 -11.63
N ASN A 238 11.07 -0.84 -12.22
CA ASN A 238 9.80 -1.03 -11.52
C ASN A 238 9.25 -2.44 -11.79
N LEU A 239 8.70 -3.08 -10.74
CA LEU A 239 8.02 -4.36 -10.81
C LEU A 239 6.54 -4.06 -10.95
N ILE A 240 6.01 -4.37 -12.13
CA ILE A 240 4.62 -4.10 -12.46
C ILE A 240 3.86 -5.41 -12.35
N ILE A 241 2.90 -5.45 -11.44
CA ILE A 241 2.03 -6.61 -11.21
C ILE A 241 0.67 -6.28 -11.78
N PHE A 242 0.19 -7.12 -12.68
CA PHE A 242 -1.11 -6.94 -13.31
C PHE A 242 -2.22 -7.45 -12.40
N VAL A 243 -3.20 -6.57 -12.15
CA VAL A 243 -4.37 -6.85 -11.33
C VAL A 243 -5.53 -7.27 -12.23
N GLY A 244 -5.91 -8.55 -12.16
CA GLY A 244 -6.97 -9.14 -12.95
C GLY A 244 -6.63 -10.52 -13.52
N ASN A 245 -7.59 -11.11 -14.23
CA ASN A 245 -7.49 -12.44 -14.85
C ASN A 245 -7.32 -12.32 -16.37
N GLY A 246 -6.34 -11.52 -16.79
CA GLY A 246 -6.03 -11.35 -18.21
C GLY A 246 -5.56 -12.64 -18.87
N LYS A 247 -5.85 -12.78 -20.17
CA LYS A 247 -5.50 -13.96 -20.99
C LYS A 247 -3.99 -14.09 -21.21
N ASN A 248 -3.27 -12.98 -21.29
CA ASN A 248 -1.83 -12.95 -21.48
C ASN A 248 -1.14 -13.06 -20.12
N VAL A 249 -0.66 -14.25 -19.79
CA VAL A 249 -0.02 -14.53 -18.50
C VAL A 249 1.49 -14.27 -18.62
N TYR A 250 2.02 -13.38 -17.79
CA TYR A 250 3.45 -13.11 -17.68
C TYR A 250 3.99 -13.70 -16.37
N SER A 251 4.64 -14.84 -16.46
CA SER A 251 5.26 -15.53 -15.32
C SER A 251 6.62 -16.11 -15.71
N THR A 252 7.35 -16.62 -14.72
CA THR A 252 8.62 -17.34 -14.91
C THR A 252 8.55 -18.65 -14.14
N GLU A 253 9.45 -19.60 -14.41
CA GLU A 253 9.52 -20.86 -13.64
C GLU A 253 9.70 -20.61 -12.13
N ASP A 254 10.44 -19.56 -11.79
CA ASP A 254 10.79 -19.22 -10.41
C ASP A 254 9.73 -18.38 -9.69
N TYR A 255 8.87 -17.67 -10.43
CA TYR A 255 7.95 -16.66 -9.88
C TYR A 255 6.60 -16.67 -10.58
N ASP A 256 5.55 -16.78 -9.77
CA ASP A 256 4.14 -16.74 -10.18
C ASP A 256 3.39 -15.72 -9.32
N PHE A 257 2.77 -14.73 -9.96
CA PHE A 257 2.12 -13.61 -9.31
C PHE A 257 0.65 -13.53 -9.72
N THR A 258 -0.26 -13.70 -8.78
CA THR A 258 -1.69 -13.44 -8.96
C THR A 258 -2.10 -12.25 -8.14
N SER A 259 -2.99 -11.40 -8.67
CA SER A 259 -3.51 -10.29 -7.89
C SER A 259 -4.93 -9.88 -8.28
N ASN A 260 -5.70 -9.47 -7.28
CA ASN A 260 -7.08 -9.02 -7.42
C ASN A 260 -7.39 -7.90 -6.43
N VAL A 261 -8.40 -7.09 -6.75
CA VAL A 261 -8.95 -6.09 -5.82
C VAL A 261 -10.29 -6.59 -5.31
N VAL A 262 -10.48 -6.52 -4.00
CA VAL A 262 -11.71 -6.91 -3.31
C VAL A 262 -12.19 -5.74 -2.46
N THR A 263 -13.47 -5.41 -2.58
CA THR A 263 -14.16 -4.50 -1.67
C THR A 263 -15.01 -5.34 -0.73
N PRO A 264 -14.58 -5.53 0.54
CA PRO A 264 -15.34 -6.33 1.48
C PRO A 264 -16.66 -5.66 1.81
N LYS A 265 -17.71 -6.45 2.08
CA LYS A 265 -19.01 -5.91 2.48
C LYS A 265 -19.02 -5.43 3.93
N SER A 266 -18.25 -6.11 4.78
CA SER A 266 -17.99 -5.71 6.17
C SER A 266 -16.52 -5.95 6.53
N LEU A 267 -16.02 -5.27 7.56
CA LEU A 267 -14.65 -5.44 8.03
C LEU A 267 -14.38 -6.82 8.64
N ASP A 268 -15.43 -7.58 8.98
CA ASP A 268 -15.29 -8.95 9.50
C ASP A 268 -14.72 -9.92 8.44
N GLU A 269 -14.93 -9.60 7.15
CA GLU A 269 -14.38 -10.38 6.02
C GLU A 269 -12.86 -10.29 5.91
N LEU A 270 -12.21 -9.32 6.58
CA LEU A 270 -10.74 -9.14 6.56
C LEU A 270 -10.01 -10.41 7.00
N LYS A 271 -10.58 -11.15 7.95
CA LYS A 271 -10.01 -12.39 8.48
C LYS A 271 -9.90 -13.47 7.42
N ASP A 272 -10.89 -13.58 6.55
CA ASP A 272 -10.93 -14.62 5.51
C ASP A 272 -10.16 -14.19 4.27
N ILE A 273 -10.23 -12.91 3.90
CA ILE A 273 -9.47 -12.34 2.79
C ILE A 273 -7.96 -12.46 3.04
N SER A 274 -7.50 -12.23 4.27
CA SER A 274 -6.07 -12.23 4.61
C SER A 274 -5.42 -13.61 4.64
N LYS A 275 -6.17 -14.69 4.90
CA LYS A 275 -5.61 -16.06 5.08
C LYS A 275 -4.78 -16.54 3.90
N ASN A 276 -5.22 -16.21 2.69
CA ASN A 276 -4.60 -16.67 1.44
C ASN A 276 -3.87 -15.55 0.69
N SER A 277 -3.74 -14.38 1.31
CA SER A 277 -3.11 -13.20 0.73
C SER A 277 -1.65 -13.11 1.19
N THR A 278 -0.78 -12.86 0.24
CA THR A 278 0.65 -12.62 0.46
C THR A 278 0.84 -11.14 0.74
N GLY A 279 1.56 -10.80 1.81
CA GLY A 279 1.87 -9.40 2.12
C GLY A 279 2.76 -8.76 1.07
N VAL A 280 2.38 -7.57 0.57
CA VAL A 280 3.18 -6.80 -0.39
C VAL A 280 4.57 -6.48 0.16
N SER A 281 4.70 -6.32 1.48
CA SER A 281 6.00 -6.15 2.16
C SER A 281 7.06 -7.18 1.76
N ARG A 282 6.68 -8.39 1.36
CA ARG A 282 7.62 -9.44 0.91
C ARG A 282 8.34 -9.11 -0.40
N ILE A 283 7.81 -8.20 -1.19
CA ILE A 283 8.35 -7.82 -2.50
C ILE A 283 8.76 -6.34 -2.58
N LEU A 284 8.61 -5.56 -1.52
CA LEU A 284 8.97 -4.12 -1.54
C LEU A 284 10.46 -3.88 -1.76
N ASN A 285 11.31 -4.76 -1.24
CA ASN A 285 12.76 -4.67 -1.37
C ASN A 285 13.30 -5.39 -2.61
N TRP A 286 12.44 -5.68 -3.59
CA TRP A 286 12.90 -6.29 -4.82
C TRP A 286 13.87 -5.35 -5.54
N LYS A 287 14.87 -5.95 -6.17
CA LYS A 287 15.80 -5.25 -7.05
C LYS A 287 16.03 -6.11 -8.27
N ARG A 288 16.07 -5.49 -9.44
CA ARG A 288 16.54 -6.17 -10.65
C ARG A 288 18.00 -6.56 -10.44
N LYS A 289 18.35 -7.83 -10.68
CA LYS A 289 19.77 -8.20 -10.75
C LYS A 289 20.38 -7.43 -11.92
N GLU A 290 21.35 -6.56 -11.64
CA GLU A 290 22.10 -5.91 -12.69
C GLU A 290 22.75 -7.01 -13.52
N TRP A 291 22.27 -7.18 -14.75
CA TRP A 291 23.06 -7.84 -15.76
C TRP A 291 24.17 -6.84 -16.08
N ARG A 292 25.33 -6.99 -15.43
CA ARG A 292 26.56 -6.54 -16.05
C ARG A 292 26.58 -7.22 -17.40
N LYS A 293 26.37 -6.46 -18.49
CA LYS A 293 26.91 -6.88 -19.77
C LYS A 293 28.36 -7.20 -19.46
N ASN A 294 28.75 -8.47 -19.55
CA ASN A 294 30.16 -8.77 -19.74
C ASN A 294 30.51 -8.03 -21.04
N SER A 295 31.04 -6.82 -20.93
CA SER A 295 31.81 -6.22 -22.00
C SER A 295 33.11 -6.99 -22.05
N THR A 296 33.03 -8.25 -22.48
CA THR A 296 34.18 -8.86 -23.14
C THR A 296 34.33 -8.04 -24.41
N ASN A 297 35.18 -7.00 -24.34
CA ASN A 297 35.85 -6.42 -25.50
C ASN A 297 36.82 -7.45 -26.12
N GLU A 298 36.45 -8.74 -26.13
CA GLU A 298 37.11 -9.73 -26.95
C GLU A 298 36.44 -9.58 -28.30
N ASN A 299 37.15 -8.90 -29.20
CA ASN A 299 36.79 -8.77 -30.59
C ASN A 299 36.50 -10.19 -31.13
N LEU A 300 35.37 -10.38 -31.82
CA LEU A 300 34.95 -11.71 -32.33
C LEU A 300 36.06 -12.39 -33.14
N GLU A 301 36.92 -11.61 -33.78
CA GLU A 301 38.12 -12.07 -34.49
C GLU A 301 39.11 -12.84 -33.59
N GLN A 302 39.28 -12.47 -32.32
CA GLN A 302 40.17 -13.18 -31.38
C GLN A 302 39.63 -14.57 -31.01
N LYS A 303 38.30 -14.75 -31.01
CA LYS A 303 37.69 -16.08 -30.78
C LYS A 303 37.77 -17.00 -31.99
N PHE A 304 37.71 -16.45 -33.20
CA PHE A 304 37.90 -17.25 -34.42
C PHE A 304 39.36 -17.67 -34.61
N SER A 305 40.31 -16.80 -34.25
CA SER A 305 41.75 -17.09 -34.31
C SER A 305 42.14 -18.29 -33.42
N ALA A 306 41.57 -18.36 -32.21
CA ALA A 306 41.85 -19.43 -31.24
C ALA A 306 41.18 -20.78 -31.59
N TRP A 307 40.27 -20.79 -32.58
CA TRP A 307 39.58 -22.00 -33.04
C TRP A 307 40.29 -22.66 -34.23
N GLU A 308 41.10 -21.91 -34.99
CA GLU A 308 41.91 -22.45 -36.09
C GLU A 308 43.25 -23.05 -35.63
N GLU A 309 43.64 -22.87 -34.37
CA GLU A 309 44.88 -23.41 -33.78
C GLU A 309 44.66 -24.65 -32.87
N ASN A 310 43.48 -25.28 -32.87
CA ASN A 310 43.23 -26.57 -32.20
C ASN A 310 42.74 -27.65 -33.17
#